data_AF-A0A0B6Z9D3-F1
#
_entry.id   AF-A0A0B6Z9D3-F1
#
_cell.length_a   1.000
_cell.length_b   1.000
_cell.length_c   1.000
_cell.angle_alpha   90.00
_cell.angle_beta   90.00
_cell.angle_gamma   90.00
#
_symmetry.space_group_name_H-M   'P 1'
#
loop_
_entity.id
_entity.type
_entity.pdbx_description
1 polymer ?
#
loop_
_entity_poly.entity_id
_entity_poly.type
_entity_poly.pdbx_seq_one_letter_code
_entity_poly.pdbx_strand_id
1 'polypeptide(L)' 'RNVALRQNAKQSSTFLTDGKSNAVAKNAVDGNINNDISLGRCTHTNTGDRKPNWNVALSYPHMIHRYV' A
#
# COMPACT_ATOMS: atom_id res chain seq x y z
N ARG A 1 -5.26 18.05 -3.50
CA ARG A 1 -3.88 17.56 -3.29
C ARG A 1 -3.94 16.16 -2.70
N ASN A 2 -3.15 15.21 -3.20
CA ASN A 2 -2.98 13.91 -2.55
C ASN A 2 -1.99 14.05 -1.39
N VAL A 3 -2.47 13.95 -0.15
CA VAL A 3 -1.63 14.03 1.06
C VAL A 3 -1.02 12.68 1.49
N ALA A 4 -1.45 11.58 0.86
CA ALA A 4 -0.91 10.24 1.11
C ALA A 4 0.36 9.96 0.28
N LEU A 5 0.59 10.72 -0.79
CA LEU A 5 1.74 10.52 -1.70
C LEU A 5 3.07 10.50 -0.93
N ARG A 6 3.81 9.40 -1.07
CA ARG A 6 5.12 9.09 -0.46
C ARG A 6 5.13 9.05 1.06
N GLN A 7 3.96 8.97 1.69
CA GLN A 7 3.86 8.78 3.14
C GLN A 7 4.24 7.35 3.55
N ASN A 8 4.50 7.15 4.83
CA ASN A 8 4.86 5.83 5.34
C ASN A 8 3.62 4.93 5.37
N ALA A 9 3.69 3.78 4.69
CA ALA A 9 2.60 2.81 4.62
C ALA A 9 3.03 1.47 5.22
N LYS A 10 2.11 0.79 5.89
CA LYS A 10 2.27 -0.55 6.43
C LYS A 10 1.08 -1.42 6.06
N GLN A 11 1.30 -2.73 6.06
CA GLN A 11 0.26 -3.72 5.88
C GLN A 11 0.45 -4.88 6.84
N SER A 12 -0.62 -5.61 7.15
CA SER A 12 -0.62 -6.72 8.12
C SER A 12 0.42 -7.79 7.83
N SER A 13 0.59 -8.11 6.56
CA SER A 13 1.55 -9.07 6.04
C SER A 13 1.93 -8.68 4.61
N THR A 14 3.06 -9.16 4.10
CA THR A 14 3.45 -8.92 2.71
C THR A 14 3.54 -10.26 2.00
N PHE A 15 2.83 -10.41 0.89
CA PHE A 15 2.93 -11.59 0.05
C PHE A 15 4.34 -11.71 -0.52
N LEU A 16 4.96 -12.87 -0.31
CA LEU A 16 6.30 -13.19 -0.77
C LEU A 16 6.24 -14.31 -1.81
N THR A 17 7.08 -14.19 -2.83
CA THR A 17 7.40 -15.26 -3.79
C THR A 17 8.92 -15.44 -3.75
N ASP A 18 9.38 -16.66 -3.45
CA ASP A 18 10.80 -16.99 -3.31
C ASP A 18 11.57 -16.05 -2.38
N GLY A 19 10.94 -15.67 -1.25
CA GLY A 19 11.52 -14.78 -0.25
C GLY A 19 11.60 -13.30 -0.66
N LYS A 20 11.05 -12.91 -1.82
CA LYS A 20 11.00 -11.53 -2.32
C LYS A 20 9.57 -11.06 -2.50
N SER A 21 9.34 -9.75 -2.49
CA SER A 21 8.04 -9.16 -2.81
C SER A 21 8.20 -7.90 -3.64
N ASN A 22 7.37 -7.79 -4.67
CA ASN A 22 7.12 -6.56 -5.41
C ASN A 22 5.81 -5.87 -4.96
N ALA A 23 5.14 -6.40 -3.93
CA ALA A 23 3.79 -6.01 -3.53
C ALA A 23 3.75 -5.33 -2.14
N VAL A 24 4.76 -4.50 -1.87
CA VAL A 24 4.97 -3.83 -0.59
C VAL A 24 4.00 -2.67 -0.36
N ALA A 25 3.63 -2.40 0.89
CA ALA A 25 2.63 -1.39 1.28
C ALA A 25 2.84 -0.01 0.65
N LYS A 26 4.09 0.42 0.46
CA LYS A 26 4.42 1.74 -0.11
C LYS A 26 3.92 1.95 -1.55
N ASN A 27 3.64 0.87 -2.27
CA ASN A 27 3.22 0.97 -3.67
C ASN A 27 1.87 1.70 -3.78
N ALA A 28 0.95 1.55 -2.82
CA ALA A 28 -0.32 2.29 -2.82
C ALA A 28 -0.18 3.81 -2.60
N VAL A 29 1.02 4.31 -2.30
CA VAL A 29 1.32 5.73 -2.07
C VAL A 29 2.47 6.24 -2.93
N ASP A 30 2.90 5.51 -3.95
CA ASP A 30 4.04 5.90 -4.79
C ASP A 30 3.68 6.89 -5.92
N GLY A 31 2.38 7.08 -6.18
CA GLY A 31 1.85 7.96 -7.22
C GLY A 31 1.64 7.27 -8.57
N ASN A 32 1.87 5.96 -8.66
CA ASN A 32 1.61 5.14 -9.83
C ASN A 32 0.29 4.37 -9.66
N ILE A 33 -0.67 4.61 -10.55
CA ILE A 33 -2.00 4.00 -10.49
C ILE A 33 -2.14 2.70 -11.33
N ASN A 34 -1.04 2.18 -11.86
CA ASN A 34 -1.05 0.92 -12.61
C ASN A 34 -1.57 -0.20 -11.71
N ASN A 35 -2.57 -0.93 -12.21
CA ASN A 35 -3.25 -2.00 -11.51
C ASN A 35 -2.66 -3.40 -11.78
N ASP A 36 -1.61 -3.49 -12.60
CA ASP A 36 -0.91 -4.74 -12.87
C ASP A 36 0.11 -5.04 -11.76
N ILE A 37 -0.20 -6.04 -10.94
CA ILE A 37 0.64 -6.47 -9.82
C ILE A 37 2.02 -7.00 -10.28
N SER A 38 2.13 -7.52 -11.50
CA SER A 38 3.39 -8.03 -12.04
C SER A 38 4.43 -6.91 -12.22
N LEU A 39 3.98 -5.68 -12.44
CA LEU A 39 4.82 -4.49 -12.55
C LEU A 39 5.32 -3.96 -11.19
N GLY A 40 4.91 -4.57 -10.08
CA GLY A 40 5.28 -4.17 -8.73
C GLY A 40 4.77 -2.77 -8.37
N ARG A 41 3.53 -2.45 -8.75
CA ARG A 41 2.86 -1.17 -8.47
C ARG A 41 1.68 -1.28 -7.51
N CYS A 42 1.30 -2.50 -7.14
CA CYS A 42 0.21 -2.77 -6.21
C CYS A 42 0.72 -3.24 -4.84
N THR A 43 -0.13 -3.27 -3.83
CA THR A 43 0.12 -3.90 -2.53
C THR A 43 -0.53 -5.28 -2.49
N HIS A 44 -0.01 -6.21 -1.69
CA HIS A 44 -0.63 -7.53 -1.52
C HIS A 44 -0.25 -8.14 -0.15
N THR A 45 -1.26 -8.49 0.64
CA THR A 45 -1.14 -9.26 1.89
C THR A 45 -1.19 -10.76 1.62
N ASN A 46 -0.92 -11.64 2.57
CA ASN A 46 -0.99 -13.08 2.33
C ASN A 46 -2.43 -13.55 2.02
N THR A 47 -2.56 -14.53 1.12
CA THR A 47 -3.85 -15.10 0.66
C THR A 47 -4.71 -15.69 1.77
N GLY A 48 -4.11 -16.05 2.92
CA GLY A 48 -4.79 -16.62 4.09
C GLY A 48 -5.06 -15.66 5.24
N ASP A 49 -4.77 -14.36 5.08
CA ASP A 49 -5.01 -13.37 6.13
C ASP A 49 -6.51 -13.28 6.44
N ARG A 50 -6.90 -13.49 7.70
CA ARG A 50 -8.32 -13.40 8.13
C ARG A 50 -8.82 -11.96 8.26
N LYS A 51 -7.92 -11.01 8.54
CA LYS A 51 -8.20 -9.58 8.74
C LYS A 51 -7.07 -8.75 8.12
N PRO A 52 -6.86 -8.85 6.79
CA PRO A 52 -5.82 -8.07 6.14
C PRO A 52 -6.10 -6.59 6.32
N ASN A 53 -5.05 -5.82 6.60
CA ASN A 53 -5.18 -4.37 6.67
C ASN A 53 -3.98 -3.69 6.03
N TRP A 54 -4.23 -2.50 5.53
CA TRP A 54 -3.23 -1.56 5.05
C TRP A 54 -3.52 -0.22 5.70
N ASN A 55 -2.48 0.49 6.11
CA ASN A 55 -2.59 1.82 6.69
C ASN A 55 -1.46 2.72 6.20
N VAL A 56 -1.75 4.01 6.17
CA VAL A 56 -0.79 5.08 5.89
C VAL A 56 -0.74 6.03 7.08
N ALA A 57 0.48 6.33 7.53
CA ALA A 57 0.73 7.33 8.55
C ALA A 57 1.00 8.67 7.86
N LEU A 58 0.07 9.61 8.00
CA LEU A 58 0.27 10.98 7.56
C LEU A 58 1.15 11.72 8.57
N SER A 59 2.17 12.44 8.09
CA SER A 59 3.11 13.19 8.93
C SER A 59 2.45 14.30 9.74
N TYR A 60 1.31 14.80 9.28
CA TYR A 60 0.52 15.82 9.95
C TYR A 60 -0.97 15.47 9.90
N PRO A 61 -1.77 15.93 10.87
CA PRO A 61 -3.22 15.84 10.78
C PRO A 61 -3.72 16.59 9.54
N HIS A 62 -4.61 15.96 8.78
CA HIS A 62 -5.24 16.54 7.61
C HIS A 62 -6.75 16.33 7.69
N MET A 63 -7.53 17.36 7.33
CA MET A 63 -8.95 17.17 7.05
C MET A 63 -9.08 16.47 5.69
N ILE A 64 -9.54 15.23 5.71
CA ILE A 64 -9.69 14.42 4.50
C ILE A 64 -11.10 14.60 3.96
N HIS A 65 -11.21 15.15 2.74
CA HIS A 65 -12.49 15.32 2.05
C HIS A 65 -12.85 14.14 1.15
N ARG A 66 -11.85 13.38 0.68
CA ARG A 66 -12.03 12.28 -0.26
C ARG A 66 -10.88 11.28 -0.15
N TYR A 67 -11.23 10.00 -0.17
CA TYR A 67 -10.36 8.88 -0.50
C TYR A 67 -10.97 8.14 -1.69
N VAL A 68 -10.14 7.55 -2.54
CA VAL A 68 -10.55 6.87 -3.78
C VAL A 68 -9.86 5.54 -3.86
#